data_AF-A0A7W1NXF0-F1
#
_entry.id   AF-A0A7W1NXF0-F1
#
_cell.length_a   1.000
_cell.length_b   1.000
_cell.length_c   1.000
_cell.angle_alpha   90.00
_cell.angle_beta   90.00
_cell.angle_gamma   90.00
#
_symmetry.space_group_name_H-M   'P 1'
#
loop_
_entity.id
_entity.type
_entity.pdbx_description
1 polymer ?
#
loop_
_entity_poly.entity_id
_entity_poly.type
_entity_poly.pdbx_seq_one_letter_code
_entity_poly.pdbx_strand_id
1 'polypeptide(L)'
;LTIVQALVMVTGAVVVSSQTTSTRAANLLASFIVIPMTLLIQAESAIMFLAPDAESPSGISSLWAIIVGMIVVTVLLLRVGNAVFNREELLGRTIDEFNLKATFRNMGRWIRAVDDKGNPARNLAQWYRQGVFPAVRRLGPAAWIAIGVFVLTFLGGILVGQLPQWQMHLPQGSSMTSAAGFMKHLMNVPTQSGAWLAIVGQNGGILLAAFILSLFTFGTAALILTPAVYFILGYLFTQIIAAGYNPSFMLAAVLTHGIIEIPVIVLAAAAALRMGAVVTKPPQGITVGQAWSMTLGDTIKIALGLVIPGLLLAGFIEAFITPQVVVKVLGG
;
A
#
# COMPACT_ATOMS: atom_id res chain seq x y z
N LEU A 1 17.04 17.53 6.21
CA LEU A 1 16.69 16.18 5.70
C LEU A 1 17.63 15.13 6.28
N THR A 2 18.93 15.19 5.97
CA THR A 2 19.97 14.28 6.48
C THR A 2 19.97 14.08 8.00
N ILE A 3 19.78 15.14 8.79
CA ILE A 3 19.68 15.04 10.26
C ILE A 3 18.51 14.13 10.68
N VAL A 4 17.34 14.29 10.06
CA VAL A 4 16.14 13.50 10.39
C VAL A 4 16.30 12.06 9.91
N GLN A 5 16.93 11.84 8.76
CA GLN A 5 17.32 10.50 8.29
C GLN A 5 18.24 9.79 9.28
N ALA A 6 19.28 10.48 9.76
CA ALA A 6 20.17 9.94 10.78
C ALA A 6 19.40 9.60 12.06
N LEU A 7 18.45 10.44 12.47
CA LEU A 7 17.61 10.19 13.64
C LEU A 7 16.72 8.94 13.46
N VAL A 8 16.10 8.76 12.29
CA VAL A 8 15.36 7.54 11.94
C VAL A 8 16.27 6.31 11.99
N MET A 9 17.47 6.39 11.42
CA MET A 9 18.43 5.29 11.43
C MET A 9 18.86 4.91 12.86
N VAL A 10 19.22 5.90 13.69
CA VAL A 10 19.64 5.66 15.07
C VAL A 10 18.50 5.10 15.91
N THR A 11 17.31 5.70 15.83
CA THR A 11 16.14 5.19 16.57
C THR A 11 15.74 3.79 16.11
N GLY A 12 15.76 3.52 14.81
CA GLY A 12 15.55 2.19 14.26
C GLY A 12 16.58 1.17 14.75
N ALA A 13 17.86 1.56 14.78
CA ALA A 13 18.95 0.70 15.27
C ALA A 13 18.79 0.36 16.75
N VAL A 14 18.38 1.32 17.59
CA VAL A 14 18.12 1.08 19.02
C VAL A 14 16.97 0.09 19.20
N VAL A 15 15.86 0.26 18.48
CA VAL A 15 14.72 -0.66 18.54
C VAL A 15 15.13 -2.07 18.10
N VAL A 16 15.80 -2.19 16.96
CA VAL A 16 16.27 -3.48 16.46
C VAL A 16 17.24 -4.13 17.44
N SER A 17 18.24 -3.40 17.92
CA SER A 17 19.26 -3.91 18.84
C SER A 17 18.65 -4.44 20.13
N SER A 18 17.60 -3.80 20.66
CA SER A 18 16.91 -4.28 21.86
C SER A 18 16.26 -5.65 21.65
N GLN A 19 15.88 -5.99 20.42
CA GLN A 19 15.22 -7.26 20.08
C GLN A 19 16.19 -8.35 19.60
N THR A 20 17.50 -8.09 19.59
CA THR A 20 18.47 -9.02 19.00
C THR A 20 19.52 -9.51 19.98
N THR A 21 19.57 -10.83 20.19
CA THR A 21 20.50 -11.47 21.13
C THR A 21 21.78 -11.98 20.49
N SER A 22 21.92 -11.88 19.16
CA SER A 22 23.13 -12.31 18.44
C SER A 22 23.53 -11.30 17.37
N THR A 23 24.84 -11.21 17.12
CA THR A 23 25.43 -10.35 16.08
C THR A 23 24.97 -10.73 14.67
N ARG A 24 24.77 -12.03 14.40
CA ARG A 24 24.27 -12.50 13.10
C ARG A 24 22.84 -12.05 12.86
N ALA A 25 21.96 -12.20 13.84
CA ALA A 25 20.58 -11.73 13.73
C ALA A 25 20.54 -10.20 13.65
N ALA A 26 21.40 -9.48 14.40
CA ALA A 26 21.46 -8.01 14.35
C ALA A 26 21.87 -7.51 12.96
N ASN A 27 22.84 -8.17 12.33
CA ASN A 27 23.26 -7.86 10.96
C ASN A 27 22.13 -8.12 9.94
N LEU A 28 21.37 -9.19 10.10
CA LEU A 28 20.19 -9.45 9.24
C LEU A 28 19.09 -8.41 9.47
N LEU A 29 18.85 -8.02 10.72
CA LEU A 29 17.83 -7.04 11.05
C LEU A 29 18.23 -5.60 10.66
N ALA A 30 19.52 -5.29 10.53
CA ALA A 30 19.98 -4.01 10.01
C ALA A 30 19.43 -3.71 8.60
N SER A 31 19.11 -4.75 7.81
CA SER A 31 18.46 -4.58 6.51
C SER A 31 17.09 -3.87 6.59
N PHE A 32 16.36 -4.00 7.70
CA PHE A 32 15.10 -3.29 7.96
C PHE A 32 15.28 -1.78 8.13
N ILE A 33 16.52 -1.32 8.33
CA ILE A 33 16.87 0.10 8.39
C ILE A 33 17.48 0.52 7.06
N VAL A 34 18.46 -0.24 6.55
CA VAL A 34 19.24 0.14 5.36
C VAL A 34 18.38 0.15 4.09
N ILE A 35 17.53 -0.85 3.86
CA ILE A 35 16.74 -0.94 2.62
C ILE A 35 15.77 0.25 2.50
N PRO A 36 14.92 0.56 3.51
CA PRO A 36 14.02 1.72 3.43
C PRO A 36 14.78 3.04 3.26
N MET A 37 15.89 3.22 3.97
CA MET A 37 16.71 4.43 3.86
C MET A 37 17.33 4.59 2.46
N THR A 38 17.76 3.48 1.86
CA THR A 38 18.32 3.49 0.51
C THR A 38 17.27 3.88 -0.54
N LEU A 39 16.04 3.38 -0.41
CA LEU A 39 14.93 3.77 -1.28
C LEU A 39 14.56 5.24 -1.10
N LEU A 40 14.58 5.73 0.14
CA LEU A 40 14.26 7.12 0.47
C LEU A 40 15.33 8.07 -0.10
N ILE A 41 16.62 7.74 0.03
CA ILE A 41 17.73 8.52 -0.56
C ILE A 41 17.63 8.53 -2.10
N GLN A 42 17.26 7.41 -2.73
CA GLN A 42 17.04 7.37 -4.18
C GLN A 42 15.89 8.27 -4.62
N ALA A 43 14.77 8.24 -3.89
CA ALA A 43 13.62 9.10 -4.17
C ALA A 43 13.98 10.59 -3.99
N GLU A 44 14.70 10.94 -2.93
CA GLU A 44 15.19 12.30 -2.70
C GLU A 44 16.11 12.78 -3.83
N SER A 45 17.00 11.90 -4.30
CA SER A 45 17.91 12.20 -5.40
C SER A 45 17.12 12.53 -6.67
N ALA A 46 16.12 11.71 -7.01
CA ALA A 46 15.25 11.97 -8.15
C ALA A 46 14.49 13.30 -7.99
N ILE A 47 13.96 13.58 -6.80
CA ILE A 47 13.25 14.82 -6.49
C ILE A 47 14.16 16.03 -6.65
N MET A 48 15.41 15.98 -6.17
CA MET A 48 16.34 17.09 -6.28
C MET A 48 16.64 17.48 -7.74
N PHE A 49 16.60 16.53 -8.66
CA PHE A 49 16.84 16.78 -10.08
C PHE A 49 15.58 17.13 -10.88
N LEU A 50 14.41 16.66 -10.47
CA LEU A 50 13.17 16.76 -11.26
C LEU A 50 12.17 17.78 -10.72
N ALA A 51 12.40 18.32 -9.51
CA ALA A 51 11.49 19.26 -8.88
C ALA A 51 11.48 20.62 -9.62
N PRO A 52 10.31 21.15 -10.02
CA PRO A 52 10.18 22.47 -10.65
C PRO A 52 10.56 23.63 -9.73
N ASP A 53 10.49 23.43 -8.42
CA ASP A 53 10.87 24.42 -7.39
C ASP A 53 12.31 24.21 -6.87
N ALA A 54 13.16 23.52 -7.64
CA ALA A 54 14.57 23.30 -7.31
C ALA A 54 15.36 24.60 -7.04
N GLU A 55 15.01 25.68 -7.73
CA GLU A 55 15.65 26.99 -7.58
C GLU A 55 14.98 27.87 -6.51
N SER A 56 13.96 27.38 -5.81
CA SER A 56 13.21 28.17 -4.83
C SER A 56 14.08 28.58 -3.63
N PRO A 57 14.01 29.85 -3.17
CA PRO A 57 14.72 30.31 -1.97
C PRO A 57 14.33 29.55 -0.69
N SER A 58 13.12 29.00 -0.64
CA SER A 58 12.63 28.19 0.49
C SER A 58 13.02 26.71 0.39
N GLY A 59 13.75 26.32 -0.66
CA GLY A 59 14.04 24.94 -1.01
C GLY A 59 12.86 24.19 -1.62
N ILE A 60 13.10 22.93 -1.96
CA ILE A 60 12.13 22.04 -2.63
C ILE A 60 11.04 21.60 -1.65
N SER A 61 9.79 21.97 -1.94
CA SER A 61 8.60 21.69 -1.12
C SER A 61 8.39 20.21 -0.82
N SER A 62 8.63 19.33 -1.79
CA SER A 62 8.49 17.88 -1.61
C SER A 62 9.51 17.30 -0.62
N LEU A 63 10.71 17.88 -0.51
CA LEU A 63 11.69 17.47 0.51
C LEU A 63 11.22 17.83 1.93
N TRP A 64 10.52 18.97 2.09
CA TRP A 64 9.91 19.33 3.37
C TRP A 64 8.82 18.33 3.79
N ALA A 65 8.01 17.85 2.85
CA ALA A 65 7.03 16.81 3.13
C ALA A 65 7.70 15.50 3.59
N ILE A 66 8.82 15.09 2.97
CA ILE A 66 9.61 13.92 3.40
C ILE A 66 10.16 14.12 4.82
N ILE A 67 10.66 15.32 5.16
CA ILE A 67 11.11 15.64 6.53
C ILE A 67 9.99 15.39 7.54
N VAL A 68 8.79 15.93 7.29
CA VAL A 68 7.63 15.74 8.19
C VAL A 68 7.28 14.27 8.33
N GLY A 69 7.25 13.52 7.22
CA GLY A 69 7.00 12.08 7.23
C GLY A 69 8.03 11.31 8.06
N MET A 70 9.32 11.63 7.93
CA MET A 70 10.37 10.99 8.71
C MET A 70 10.33 11.34 10.20
N ILE A 71 9.93 12.56 10.58
CA ILE A 71 9.71 12.92 11.98
C ILE A 71 8.62 12.04 12.59
N VAL A 72 7.52 11.81 11.86
CA VAL A 72 6.47 10.89 12.31
C VAL A 72 7.02 9.48 12.49
N VAL A 73 7.82 8.97 11.54
CA VAL A 73 8.48 7.66 11.66
C VAL A 73 9.40 7.61 12.88
N THR A 74 10.20 8.64 13.14
CA THR A 74 11.03 8.72 14.35
C THR A 74 10.20 8.62 15.61
N VAL A 75 9.11 9.39 15.72
CA VAL A 75 8.23 9.36 16.91
C VAL A 75 7.62 7.97 17.10
N LEU A 76 7.21 7.32 16.01
CA LEU A 76 6.72 5.94 16.06
C LEU A 76 7.81 4.97 16.55
N LEU A 77 9.02 5.04 16.00
CA LEU A 77 10.14 4.19 16.43
C LEU A 77 10.51 4.42 17.90
N LEU A 78 10.54 5.67 18.36
CA LEU A 78 10.75 6.01 19.77
C LEU A 78 9.68 5.41 20.67
N ARG A 79 8.41 5.49 20.26
CA ARG A 79 7.29 4.90 21.00
C ARG A 79 7.40 3.38 21.08
N VAL A 80 7.83 2.74 19.99
CA VAL A 80 8.07 1.28 19.95
C VAL A 80 9.23 0.91 20.86
N GLY A 81 10.36 1.62 20.76
CA GLY A 81 11.52 1.42 21.64
C GLY A 81 11.12 1.50 23.10
N ASN A 82 10.43 2.56 23.51
CA ASN A 82 9.97 2.71 24.89
C ASN A 82 9.03 1.59 25.35
N ALA A 83 8.11 1.14 24.48
CA ALA A 83 7.19 0.04 24.80
C ALA A 83 7.92 -1.31 24.95
N VAL A 84 8.97 -1.52 24.16
CA VAL A 84 9.83 -2.71 24.20
C VAL A 84 10.69 -2.71 25.46
N PHE A 85 11.40 -1.61 25.74
CA PHE A 85 12.24 -1.47 26.94
C PHE A 85 11.42 -1.64 28.24
N ASN A 86 10.22 -1.06 28.31
CA ASN A 86 9.32 -1.25 29.46
C ASN A 86 8.83 -2.69 29.67
N ARG A 87 8.91 -3.56 28.64
CA ARG A 87 8.51 -4.97 28.75
C ARG A 87 9.68 -5.90 29.11
N GLU A 88 10.91 -5.58 28.69
CA GLU A 88 12.09 -6.41 28.97
C GLU A 88 12.60 -6.26 30.42
N GLU A 89 12.40 -5.10 31.06
CA GLU A 89 12.70 -4.93 32.50
C GLU A 89 11.85 -5.87 33.40
N LEU A 90 10.70 -6.35 32.91
CA LEU A 90 9.74 -7.13 33.69
C LEU A 90 9.74 -8.64 33.41
N LEU A 91 10.30 -9.11 32.29
CA LEU A 91 10.25 -10.54 31.91
C LEU A 91 11.56 -11.00 31.26
N GLY A 92 12.60 -11.14 32.08
CA GLY A 92 13.86 -11.80 31.72
C GLY A 92 13.73 -13.31 31.46
N ARG A 93 12.78 -13.77 30.64
CA ARG A 93 12.66 -15.20 30.29
C ARG A 93 12.40 -15.45 28.81
N THR A 94 13.43 -16.07 28.23
CA THR A 94 13.43 -17.03 27.11
C THR A 94 12.80 -16.55 25.81
N ILE A 95 13.64 -15.90 24.99
CA ILE A 95 13.42 -15.77 23.56
C ILE A 95 13.55 -17.18 22.96
N ASP A 96 12.41 -17.71 22.52
CA ASP A 96 12.27 -19.01 21.88
C ASP A 96 13.15 -19.10 20.62
N GLU A 97 13.82 -20.23 20.42
CA GLU A 97 14.65 -20.48 19.24
C GLU A 97 13.80 -20.33 17.96
N PHE A 98 14.29 -19.55 17.01
CA PHE A 98 13.59 -19.22 15.77
C PHE A 98 13.50 -20.45 14.84
N ASN A 99 12.55 -21.35 15.08
CA ASN A 99 12.36 -22.56 14.29
C ASN A 99 11.59 -22.27 12.98
N LEU A 100 12.31 -21.78 11.97
CA LEU A 100 11.79 -21.48 10.62
C LEU A 100 10.93 -22.61 10.01
N LYS A 101 11.32 -23.87 10.25
CA LYS A 101 10.62 -25.05 9.71
C LYS A 101 9.25 -25.26 10.37
N ALA A 102 9.16 -25.01 11.68
CA ALA A 102 7.89 -25.03 12.40
C ALA A 102 6.99 -23.85 11.99
N THR A 103 7.56 -22.65 11.79
CA THR A 103 6.84 -21.47 11.31
C THR A 103 6.19 -21.72 9.95
N PHE A 104 6.93 -22.25 8.97
CA PHE A 104 6.40 -22.58 7.63
C PHE A 104 5.30 -23.67 7.66
N ARG A 105 5.46 -24.71 8.48
CA ARG A 105 4.43 -25.75 8.64
C ARG A 105 3.15 -25.20 9.30
N ASN A 106 3.30 -24.26 10.23
CA ASN A 106 2.19 -23.58 10.89
C ASN A 106 1.49 -22.58 9.97
N MET A 107 2.16 -22.00 8.96
CA MET A 107 1.51 -21.10 7.98
C MET A 107 0.35 -21.79 7.27
N GLY A 108 0.55 -22.99 6.74
CA GLY A 108 -0.50 -23.75 6.04
C GLY A 108 -1.72 -24.02 6.92
N ARG A 109 -1.50 -24.24 8.22
CA ARG A 109 -2.57 -24.40 9.21
C ARG A 109 -3.36 -23.11 9.38
N TRP A 110 -2.69 -21.98 9.59
CA TRP A 110 -3.36 -20.69 9.80
C TRP A 110 -4.13 -20.19 8.58
N ILE A 111 -3.68 -20.52 7.36
CA ILE A 111 -4.39 -20.19 6.11
C ILE A 111 -5.74 -20.93 6.02
N ARG A 112 -5.76 -22.22 6.39
CA ARG A 112 -6.97 -23.05 6.36
C ARG A 112 -7.83 -22.90 7.62
N ALA A 113 -7.29 -22.32 8.69
CA ALA A 113 -7.97 -22.19 9.97
C ALA A 113 -9.19 -21.26 9.92
N VAL A 114 -10.28 -21.65 10.56
CA VAL A 114 -11.49 -20.83 10.75
C VAL A 114 -11.56 -20.17 12.12
N ASP A 115 -10.70 -20.55 13.07
CA ASP A 115 -10.67 -19.99 14.41
C ASP A 115 -9.24 -19.79 14.95
N ASP A 116 -9.15 -19.12 16.09
CA ASP A 116 -7.90 -18.85 16.80
C ASP A 116 -7.29 -20.12 17.44
N LYS A 117 -8.02 -21.25 17.38
CA LYS A 117 -7.57 -22.58 17.82
C LYS A 117 -6.92 -23.37 16.68
N GLY A 118 -6.96 -22.86 15.44
CA GLY A 118 -6.33 -23.50 14.28
C GLY A 118 -7.16 -24.60 13.63
N ASN A 119 -8.46 -24.67 13.90
CA ASN A 119 -9.35 -25.68 13.31
C ASN A 119 -9.54 -25.41 11.80
N PRO A 120 -9.32 -26.40 10.91
CA PRO A 120 -9.44 -26.20 9.48
C PRO A 120 -10.89 -26.04 9.03
N ALA A 121 -11.12 -25.25 7.98
CA ALA A 121 -12.41 -25.17 7.32
C ALA A 121 -12.81 -26.53 6.72
N ARG A 122 -14.07 -26.92 6.88
CA ARG A 122 -14.63 -28.15 6.29
C ARG A 122 -15.04 -27.98 4.83
N ASN A 123 -15.37 -26.75 4.42
CA ASN A 123 -15.73 -26.41 3.05
C ASN A 123 -15.44 -24.92 2.73
N LEU A 124 -15.54 -24.54 1.46
CA LEU A 124 -15.24 -23.18 0.99
C LEU A 124 -16.18 -22.13 1.58
N ALA A 125 -17.47 -22.45 1.74
CA ALA A 125 -18.45 -21.53 2.33
C ALA A 125 -18.12 -21.22 3.80
N GLN A 126 -17.71 -22.23 4.57
CA GLN A 126 -17.25 -22.06 5.94
C GLN A 126 -15.94 -21.26 5.98
N TRP A 127 -15.03 -21.50 5.04
CA TRP A 127 -13.77 -20.75 4.95
C TRP A 127 -14.01 -19.25 4.70
N TYR A 128 -14.96 -18.88 3.83
CA TYR A 128 -15.34 -17.48 3.65
C TYR A 128 -16.00 -16.88 4.89
N ARG A 129 -17.03 -17.57 5.44
CA ARG A 129 -17.84 -17.04 6.55
C ARG A 129 -17.08 -16.94 7.87
N GLN A 130 -16.23 -17.92 8.17
CA GLN A 130 -15.55 -18.04 9.46
C GLN A 130 -14.04 -17.74 9.36
N GLY A 131 -13.44 -17.84 8.18
CA GLY A 131 -12.03 -17.48 7.95
C GLY A 131 -11.86 -16.06 7.40
N VAL A 132 -12.31 -15.84 6.16
CA VAL A 132 -12.01 -14.62 5.38
C VAL A 132 -12.69 -13.37 5.95
N PHE A 133 -14.02 -13.37 6.14
CA PHE A 133 -14.70 -12.16 6.63
C PHE A 133 -14.28 -11.79 8.06
N PRO A 134 -14.06 -12.74 8.99
CA PRO A 134 -13.46 -12.42 10.28
C PRO A 134 -12.04 -11.87 10.16
N ALA A 135 -11.22 -12.36 9.23
CA ALA A 135 -9.89 -11.80 8.97
C ALA A 135 -9.96 -10.33 8.53
N VAL A 136 -10.93 -9.95 7.68
CA VAL A 136 -11.19 -8.55 7.32
C VAL A 136 -11.57 -7.73 8.55
N ARG A 137 -12.46 -8.24 9.41
CA ARG A 137 -12.82 -7.55 10.66
C ARG A 137 -11.63 -7.37 11.59
N ARG A 138 -10.71 -8.33 11.63
CA ARG A 138 -9.46 -8.28 12.40
C ARG A 138 -8.43 -7.27 11.86
N LEU A 139 -8.62 -6.70 10.66
CA LEU A 139 -7.85 -5.54 10.23
C LEU A 139 -8.02 -4.36 11.19
N GLY A 140 -9.21 -4.20 11.76
CA GLY A 140 -9.50 -3.20 12.78
C GLY A 140 -9.13 -1.78 12.33
N PRO A 141 -8.35 -1.02 13.13
CA PRO A 141 -7.95 0.35 12.77
C PRO A 141 -7.15 0.45 11.47
N ALA A 142 -6.44 -0.61 11.05
CA ALA A 142 -5.61 -0.57 9.85
C ALA A 142 -6.42 -0.28 8.59
N ALA A 143 -7.66 -0.79 8.51
CA ALA A 143 -8.56 -0.53 7.40
C ALA A 143 -8.96 0.95 7.32
N TRP A 144 -9.33 1.55 8.45
CA TRP A 144 -9.72 2.96 8.51
C TRP A 144 -8.54 3.90 8.26
N ILE A 145 -7.35 3.55 8.75
CA ILE A 145 -6.12 4.30 8.45
C ILE A 145 -5.84 4.26 6.95
N ALA A 146 -5.92 3.07 6.32
CA ALA A 146 -5.74 2.95 4.88
C ALA A 146 -6.75 3.81 4.11
N ILE A 147 -8.05 3.72 4.42
CA ILE A 147 -9.09 4.56 3.79
C ILE A 147 -8.75 6.05 3.96
N GLY A 148 -8.44 6.48 5.18
CA GLY A 148 -8.09 7.87 5.47
C GLY A 148 -6.90 8.35 4.66
N VAL A 149 -5.83 7.54 4.55
CA VAL A 149 -4.66 7.88 3.73
C VAL A 149 -5.02 7.98 2.26
N PHE A 150 -5.80 7.05 1.69
CA PHE A 150 -6.22 7.10 0.29
C PHE A 150 -7.01 8.38 -0.02
N VAL A 151 -7.93 8.76 0.88
CA VAL A 151 -8.70 10.00 0.73
C VAL A 151 -7.77 11.21 0.82
N LEU A 152 -6.88 11.26 1.81
CA LEU A 152 -5.94 12.37 1.97
C LEU A 152 -4.98 12.50 0.80
N THR A 153 -4.46 11.40 0.23
CA THR A 153 -3.58 11.46 -0.93
C THR A 153 -4.33 11.90 -2.19
N PHE A 154 -5.56 11.42 -2.39
CA PHE A 154 -6.42 11.89 -3.49
C PHE A 154 -6.70 13.40 -3.39
N LEU A 155 -7.09 13.88 -2.20
CA LEU A 155 -7.29 15.31 -1.94
C LEU A 155 -6.00 16.11 -2.10
N GLY A 156 -4.86 15.57 -1.66
CA GLY A 156 -3.54 16.18 -1.87
C GLY A 156 -3.23 16.37 -3.37
N GLY A 157 -3.59 15.39 -4.20
CA GLY A 157 -3.48 15.49 -5.65
C GLY A 157 -4.32 16.62 -6.23
N ILE A 158 -5.57 16.76 -5.77
CA ILE A 158 -6.46 17.86 -6.17
C ILE A 158 -5.85 19.22 -5.79
N LEU A 159 -5.42 19.37 -4.54
CA LEU A 159 -4.83 20.62 -4.04
C LEU A 159 -3.60 21.03 -4.85
N VAL A 160 -2.70 20.08 -5.11
CA VAL A 160 -1.50 20.32 -5.93
C VAL A 160 -1.88 20.67 -7.37
N GLY A 161 -2.90 20.02 -7.92
CA GLY A 161 -3.38 20.29 -9.27
C GLY A 161 -3.95 21.70 -9.47
N GLN A 162 -4.41 22.36 -8.40
CA GLN A 162 -4.92 23.73 -8.45
C GLN A 162 -3.81 24.79 -8.46
N LEU A 163 -2.57 24.42 -8.11
CA LEU A 163 -1.45 25.34 -8.03
C LEU A 163 -1.00 25.77 -9.44
N PRO A 164 -0.94 27.07 -9.77
CA PRO A 164 -0.64 27.55 -11.13
C PRO A 164 0.67 27.00 -11.72
N GLN A 165 1.71 26.87 -10.90
CA GLN A 165 3.02 26.36 -11.33
C GLN A 165 3.04 24.87 -11.68
N TRP A 166 2.00 24.12 -11.27
CA TRP A 166 1.85 22.69 -11.53
C TRP A 166 0.73 22.40 -12.54
N GLN A 167 0.12 23.43 -13.12
CA GLN A 167 -0.90 23.25 -14.15
C GLN A 167 -0.27 22.83 -15.47
N MET A 168 -0.87 21.82 -16.11
CA MET A 168 -0.47 21.37 -17.43
C MET A 168 -1.05 22.30 -18.50
N HIS A 169 -0.22 22.67 -19.48
CA HIS A 169 -0.65 23.36 -20.70
C HIS A 169 -1.37 22.39 -21.65
N LEU A 170 -2.53 21.89 -21.23
CA LEU A 170 -3.35 21.05 -22.08
C LEU A 170 -3.94 21.89 -23.22
N PRO A 171 -4.04 21.34 -24.45
CA PRO A 171 -4.71 22.02 -25.56
C PRO A 171 -6.11 22.46 -25.11
N GLN A 172 -6.52 23.67 -25.44
CA GLN A 172 -7.86 24.16 -25.13
C GLN A 172 -8.74 24.07 -26.38
N GLY A 173 -10.00 23.65 -26.22
CA GLY A 173 -10.98 23.66 -27.31
C GLY A 173 -10.88 22.51 -28.32
N SER A 174 -10.11 21.45 -28.03
CA SER A 174 -10.15 20.24 -28.88
C SER A 174 -11.41 19.41 -28.60
N SER A 175 -12.12 18.98 -29.64
CA SER A 175 -13.30 18.12 -29.46
C SER A 175 -12.87 16.73 -29.02
N MET A 176 -13.41 16.25 -27.90
CA MET A 176 -13.13 14.89 -27.41
C MET A 176 -13.72 13.78 -28.30
N THR A 177 -14.50 14.13 -29.33
CA THR A 177 -14.99 13.17 -30.34
C THR A 177 -13.85 12.50 -31.11
N SER A 178 -12.74 13.19 -31.36
CA SER A 178 -11.54 12.60 -31.97
C SER A 178 -10.90 11.55 -31.05
N ALA A 179 -10.90 11.77 -29.73
CA ALA A 179 -10.42 10.81 -28.75
C ALA A 179 -11.33 9.56 -28.69
N ALA A 180 -12.65 9.74 -28.80
CA ALA A 180 -13.60 8.63 -28.90
C ALA A 180 -13.37 7.78 -30.16
N GLY A 181 -13.12 8.42 -31.30
CA GLY A 181 -12.79 7.73 -32.56
C GLY A 181 -11.51 6.90 -32.46
N PHE A 182 -10.46 7.44 -31.83
CA PHE A 182 -9.22 6.72 -31.56
C PHE A 182 -9.44 5.51 -30.63
N MET A 183 -10.20 5.69 -29.53
CA MET A 183 -10.53 4.59 -28.61
C MET A 183 -11.33 3.48 -29.28
N LYS A 184 -12.31 3.80 -30.13
CA LYS A 184 -13.08 2.80 -30.89
C LYS A 184 -12.17 1.94 -31.78
N HIS A 185 -11.13 2.52 -32.36
CA HIS A 185 -10.16 1.78 -33.17
C HIS A 185 -9.35 0.79 -32.32
N LEU A 186 -8.89 1.21 -31.13
CA LEU A 186 -8.18 0.34 -30.18
C LEU A 186 -9.05 -0.80 -29.64
N MET A 187 -10.35 -0.58 -29.51
CA MET A 187 -11.29 -1.62 -29.05
C MET A 187 -11.48 -2.76 -30.07
N ASN A 188 -11.27 -2.52 -31.36
CA ASN A 188 -11.42 -3.53 -32.41
C ASN A 188 -10.17 -4.40 -32.62
N VAL A 189 -9.11 -4.19 -31.84
CA VAL A 189 -7.90 -5.01 -31.90
C VAL A 189 -8.09 -6.28 -31.05
N PRO A 190 -7.81 -7.50 -31.58
CA PRO A 190 -8.05 -8.78 -30.89
C PRO A 190 -7.19 -9.06 -29.63
N THR A 191 -6.48 -8.08 -29.09
CA THR A 191 -5.49 -8.23 -28.00
C THR A 191 -6.09 -8.14 -26.58
N GLN A 192 -7.41 -8.03 -26.43
CA GLN A 192 -8.06 -7.76 -25.14
C GLN A 192 -7.87 -8.86 -24.08
N SER A 193 -7.72 -10.13 -24.47
CA SER A 193 -7.44 -11.22 -23.51
C SER A 193 -6.04 -11.13 -22.90
N GLY A 194 -5.04 -10.71 -23.68
CA GLY A 194 -3.69 -10.41 -23.17
C GLY A 194 -3.67 -9.16 -22.29
N ALA A 195 -4.50 -8.16 -22.61
CA ALA A 195 -4.65 -6.95 -21.82
C ALA A 195 -5.21 -7.23 -20.41
N TRP A 196 -6.20 -8.13 -20.29
CA TRP A 196 -6.78 -8.48 -18.98
C TRP A 196 -5.74 -9.03 -17.99
N LEU A 197 -4.99 -10.06 -18.38
CA LEU A 197 -3.98 -10.67 -17.50
C LEU A 197 -2.80 -9.70 -17.23
N ALA A 198 -2.48 -8.83 -18.18
CA ALA A 198 -1.48 -7.78 -17.97
C ALA A 198 -1.92 -6.78 -16.90
N ILE A 199 -3.16 -6.31 -16.95
CA ILE A 199 -3.75 -5.41 -15.93
C ILE A 199 -3.71 -6.08 -14.54
N VAL A 200 -4.20 -7.33 -14.46
CA VAL A 200 -4.20 -8.09 -13.20
C VAL A 200 -2.77 -8.30 -12.68
N GLY A 201 -1.82 -8.62 -13.55
CA GLY A 201 -0.41 -8.82 -13.21
C GLY A 201 0.26 -7.53 -12.71
N GLN A 202 -0.03 -6.39 -13.35
CA GLN A 202 0.49 -5.10 -12.95
C GLN A 202 -0.04 -4.66 -11.59
N ASN A 203 -1.37 -4.68 -11.39
CA ASN A 203 -1.97 -4.26 -10.12
C ASN A 203 -1.62 -5.25 -9.00
N GLY A 204 -1.64 -6.56 -9.29
CA GLY A 204 -1.17 -7.60 -8.36
C GLY A 204 0.30 -7.45 -7.98
N GLY A 205 1.16 -7.09 -8.94
CA GLY A 205 2.58 -6.83 -8.72
C GLY A 205 2.82 -5.63 -7.80
N ILE A 206 2.08 -4.53 -7.99
CA ILE A 206 2.16 -3.35 -7.11
C ILE A 206 1.72 -3.70 -5.69
N LEU A 207 0.60 -4.43 -5.53
CA LEU A 207 0.14 -4.86 -4.20
C LEU A 207 1.12 -5.82 -3.52
N LEU A 208 1.72 -6.73 -4.28
CA LEU A 208 2.74 -7.66 -3.76
C LEU A 208 4.01 -6.90 -3.34
N ALA A 209 4.48 -5.97 -4.16
CA ALA A 209 5.61 -5.11 -3.83
C ALA A 209 5.34 -4.28 -2.56
N ALA A 210 4.15 -3.66 -2.48
CA ALA A 210 3.70 -2.92 -1.31
C ALA A 210 3.67 -3.80 -0.05
N PHE A 211 3.18 -5.04 -0.17
CA PHE A 211 3.18 -6.01 0.92
C PHE A 211 4.61 -6.37 1.38
N ILE A 212 5.49 -6.73 0.44
CA ILE A 212 6.88 -7.10 0.76
C ILE A 212 7.60 -5.93 1.43
N LEU A 213 7.52 -4.73 0.86
CA LEU A 213 8.14 -3.54 1.43
C LEU A 213 7.54 -3.18 2.81
N SER A 214 6.26 -3.47 3.02
CA SER A 214 5.60 -3.27 4.32
C SER A 214 6.16 -4.15 5.42
N LEU A 215 6.65 -5.35 5.09
CA LEU A 215 7.34 -6.20 6.06
C LEU A 215 8.60 -5.52 6.61
N PHE A 216 9.30 -4.74 5.77
CA PHE A 216 10.53 -4.04 6.14
C PHE A 216 10.31 -2.64 6.73
N THR A 217 9.11 -2.09 6.59
CA THR A 217 8.80 -0.69 6.95
C THR A 217 7.71 -0.58 8.01
N PHE A 218 7.52 -1.63 8.81
CA PHE A 218 6.48 -1.72 9.85
C PHE A 218 5.07 -1.37 9.32
N GLY A 219 4.80 -1.69 8.05
CA GLY A 219 3.51 -1.48 7.41
C GLY A 219 3.36 -0.17 6.66
N THR A 220 4.29 0.77 6.81
CA THR A 220 4.15 2.14 6.25
C THR A 220 4.28 2.18 4.73
N ALA A 221 5.09 1.33 4.11
CA ALA A 221 5.25 1.34 2.65
C ALA A 221 3.93 1.10 1.89
N ALA A 222 3.03 0.27 2.41
CA ALA A 222 1.71 0.07 1.82
C ALA A 222 0.87 1.34 1.80
N LEU A 223 1.05 2.24 2.77
CA LEU A 223 0.38 3.53 2.85
C LEU A 223 1.04 4.62 1.99
N ILE A 224 2.15 4.32 1.33
CA ILE A 224 2.83 5.25 0.41
C ILE A 224 2.66 4.77 -1.02
N LEU A 225 3.03 3.51 -1.30
CA LEU A 225 3.06 2.97 -2.66
C LEU A 225 1.67 2.82 -3.27
N THR A 226 0.72 2.26 -2.52
CA THR A 226 -0.64 2.01 -3.05
C THR A 226 -1.48 3.27 -3.22
N PRO A 227 -1.43 4.28 -2.33
CA PRO A 227 -2.21 5.51 -2.51
C PRO A 227 -1.57 6.51 -3.47
N ALA A 228 -0.32 6.31 -3.92
CA ALA A 228 0.37 7.21 -4.84
C ALA A 228 -0.38 7.38 -6.17
N VAL A 229 -0.99 6.30 -6.68
CA VAL A 229 -1.81 6.34 -7.90
C VAL A 229 -3.03 7.25 -7.70
N TYR A 230 -3.59 7.30 -6.50
CA TYR A 230 -4.75 8.13 -6.18
C TYR A 230 -4.38 9.62 -6.07
N PHE A 231 -3.16 9.93 -5.61
CA PHE A 231 -2.63 11.28 -5.72
C PHE A 231 -2.56 11.74 -7.18
N ILE A 232 -1.98 10.92 -8.05
CA ILE A 232 -1.90 11.21 -9.49
C ILE A 232 -3.31 11.36 -10.06
N LEU A 233 -4.25 10.50 -9.66
CA LEU A 233 -5.63 10.57 -10.12
C LEU A 233 -6.31 11.89 -9.75
N GLY A 234 -6.22 12.32 -8.48
CA GLY A 234 -6.77 13.59 -8.01
C GLY A 234 -6.15 14.79 -8.72
N TYR A 235 -4.85 14.73 -8.98
CA TYR A 235 -4.14 15.74 -9.78
C TYR A 235 -4.68 15.80 -11.22
N LEU A 236 -4.79 14.66 -11.91
CA LEU A 236 -5.27 14.60 -13.29
C LEU A 236 -6.72 15.09 -13.44
N PHE A 237 -7.61 14.75 -12.50
CA PHE A 237 -8.98 15.28 -12.48
C PHE A 237 -8.99 16.81 -12.50
N THR A 238 -8.11 17.42 -11.72
CA THR A 238 -8.00 18.88 -11.63
C THR A 238 -7.48 19.48 -12.93
N GLN A 239 -6.48 18.86 -13.57
CA GLN A 239 -5.95 19.35 -14.85
C GLN A 239 -7.00 19.37 -15.96
N ILE A 240 -7.83 18.32 -16.04
CA ILE A 240 -8.89 18.21 -17.04
C ILE A 240 -9.95 19.30 -16.87
N ILE A 241 -10.37 19.53 -15.62
CA ILE A 241 -11.34 20.57 -15.29
C ILE A 241 -10.75 21.97 -15.57
N ALA A 242 -9.50 22.21 -15.16
CA ALA A 242 -8.81 23.48 -15.39
C ALA A 242 -8.65 23.81 -16.89
N ALA A 243 -8.48 22.79 -17.72
CA ALA A 243 -8.40 22.93 -19.18
C ALA A 243 -9.78 23.06 -19.87
N GLY A 244 -10.88 23.07 -19.12
CA GLY A 244 -12.24 23.27 -19.63
C GLY A 244 -12.91 22.02 -20.22
N TYR A 245 -12.33 20.83 -19.99
CA TYR A 245 -12.91 19.57 -20.45
C TYR A 245 -13.97 19.03 -19.48
N ASN A 246 -14.94 18.26 -20.00
CA ASN A 246 -15.93 17.59 -19.17
C ASN A 246 -15.29 16.37 -18.46
N PRO A 247 -15.28 16.29 -17.11
CA PRO A 247 -14.64 15.19 -16.38
C PRO A 247 -15.45 13.88 -16.38
N SER A 248 -16.65 13.85 -16.97
CA SER A 248 -17.53 12.68 -16.99
C SER A 248 -16.86 11.42 -17.54
N PHE A 249 -16.03 11.55 -18.57
CA PHE A 249 -15.33 10.40 -19.15
C PHE A 249 -14.28 9.82 -18.20
N MET A 250 -13.60 10.65 -17.39
CA MET A 250 -12.67 10.17 -16.36
C MET A 250 -13.42 9.48 -15.22
N LEU A 251 -14.54 10.05 -14.79
CA LEU A 251 -15.40 9.39 -13.79
C LEU A 251 -15.87 8.02 -14.30
N ALA A 252 -16.29 7.93 -15.56
CA ALA A 252 -16.63 6.69 -16.20
C ALA A 252 -15.43 5.73 -16.30
N ALA A 253 -14.26 6.23 -16.70
CA ALA A 253 -13.04 5.43 -16.81
C ALA A 253 -12.67 4.80 -15.46
N VAL A 254 -12.66 5.60 -14.40
CA VAL A 254 -12.24 5.18 -13.05
C VAL A 254 -13.31 4.34 -12.37
N LEU A 255 -14.55 4.84 -12.26
CA LEU A 255 -15.56 4.21 -11.39
C LEU A 255 -16.05 2.87 -11.94
N THR A 256 -16.01 2.67 -13.26
CA THR A 256 -16.53 1.42 -13.86
C THR A 256 -15.87 0.19 -13.28
N HIS A 257 -14.53 0.16 -13.20
CA HIS A 257 -13.78 -0.91 -12.55
C HIS A 257 -13.41 -0.58 -11.09
N GLY A 258 -13.23 0.70 -10.77
CA GLY A 258 -12.81 1.20 -9.46
C GLY A 258 -13.77 0.88 -8.32
N ILE A 259 -15.07 0.66 -8.59
CA ILE A 259 -16.02 0.19 -7.55
C ILE A 259 -15.55 -1.12 -6.90
N ILE A 260 -14.85 -1.97 -7.64
CA ILE A 260 -14.32 -3.25 -7.13
C ILE A 260 -12.85 -3.10 -6.77
N GLU A 261 -12.08 -2.41 -7.62
CA GLU A 261 -10.64 -2.30 -7.43
C GLU A 261 -10.27 -1.50 -6.18
N ILE A 262 -10.95 -0.38 -5.91
CA ILE A 262 -10.61 0.50 -4.77
C ILE A 262 -10.76 -0.25 -3.44
N PRO A 263 -11.89 -0.95 -3.14
CA PRO A 263 -11.99 -1.77 -1.94
C PRO A 263 -10.92 -2.86 -1.84
N VAL A 264 -10.57 -3.49 -2.97
CA VAL A 264 -9.55 -4.56 -3.03
C VAL A 264 -8.17 -4.02 -2.66
N ILE A 265 -7.77 -2.90 -3.24
CA ILE A 265 -6.49 -2.25 -2.96
C ILE A 265 -6.45 -1.79 -1.50
N VAL A 266 -7.52 -1.18 -0.98
CA VAL A 266 -7.62 -0.75 0.43
C VAL A 266 -7.47 -1.94 1.39
N LEU A 267 -8.14 -3.07 1.11
CA LEU A 267 -8.01 -4.28 1.92
C LEU A 267 -6.59 -4.83 1.90
N ALA A 268 -5.94 -4.85 0.74
CA ALA A 268 -4.56 -5.30 0.59
C ALA A 268 -3.58 -4.38 1.35
N ALA A 269 -3.75 -3.07 1.23
CA ALA A 269 -2.94 -2.08 1.92
C ALA A 269 -3.11 -2.16 3.45
N ALA A 270 -4.34 -2.33 3.93
CA ALA A 270 -4.64 -2.51 5.34
C ALA A 270 -4.06 -3.82 5.91
N ALA A 271 -4.13 -4.92 5.15
CA ALA A 271 -3.52 -6.19 5.53
C ALA A 271 -2.00 -6.08 5.61
N ALA A 272 -1.37 -5.43 4.62
CA ALA A 272 0.07 -5.16 4.62
C ALA A 272 0.49 -4.25 5.79
N LEU A 273 -0.28 -3.19 6.08
CA LEU A 273 -0.07 -2.32 7.23
C LEU A 273 -0.11 -3.12 8.54
N ARG A 274 -1.17 -3.90 8.76
CA ARG A 274 -1.31 -4.74 9.97
C ARG A 274 -0.17 -5.75 10.08
N MET A 275 0.23 -6.37 8.97
CA MET A 275 1.29 -7.36 8.91
C MET A 275 2.64 -6.77 9.35
N GLY A 276 2.98 -5.57 8.88
CA GLY A 276 4.21 -4.89 9.32
C GLY A 276 4.10 -4.34 10.76
N ALA A 277 2.92 -3.83 11.15
CA ALA A 277 2.72 -3.22 12.46
C ALA A 277 2.64 -4.23 13.61
N VAL A 278 2.25 -5.49 13.37
CA VAL A 278 2.06 -6.48 14.46
C VAL A 278 3.33 -6.74 15.28
N VAL A 279 4.51 -6.57 14.66
CA VAL A 279 5.81 -6.73 15.32
C VAL A 279 6.04 -5.64 16.38
N THR A 280 5.48 -4.45 16.17
CA THR A 280 5.66 -3.29 17.05
C THR A 280 4.78 -3.33 18.31
N LYS A 281 3.63 -4.00 18.23
CA LYS A 281 2.68 -4.12 19.33
C LYS A 281 1.93 -5.44 19.25
N PRO A 282 2.56 -6.56 19.67
CA PRO A 282 1.89 -7.85 19.68
C PRO A 282 0.72 -7.84 20.68
N PRO A 283 -0.39 -8.55 20.38
CA PRO A 283 -1.51 -8.73 21.31
C PRO A 283 -1.05 -9.29 22.67
N GLN A 284 -1.76 -8.94 23.74
CA GLN A 284 -1.44 -9.41 25.09
C GLN A 284 -1.60 -10.93 25.18
N GLY A 285 -0.65 -11.61 25.85
CA GLY A 285 -0.72 -13.04 26.12
C GLY A 285 -0.21 -13.97 25.01
N ILE A 286 0.35 -13.43 23.90
CA ILE A 286 0.99 -14.24 22.85
C ILE A 286 2.37 -13.68 22.46
N THR A 287 3.25 -14.53 21.93
CA THR A 287 4.58 -14.13 21.47
C THR A 287 4.52 -13.36 20.15
N VAL A 288 5.58 -12.60 19.84
CA VAL A 288 5.72 -11.88 18.55
C VAL A 288 5.61 -12.84 17.37
N GLY A 289 6.30 -13.98 17.42
CA GLY A 289 6.26 -14.99 16.34
C GLY A 289 4.88 -15.61 16.13
N GLN A 290 4.13 -15.84 17.22
CA GLN A 290 2.75 -16.33 17.14
C GLN A 290 1.81 -15.27 16.54
N ALA A 291 1.91 -14.02 17.01
CA ALA A 291 1.12 -12.89 16.49
C ALA A 291 1.39 -12.66 14.99
N TRP A 292 2.66 -12.73 14.58
CA TRP A 292 3.08 -12.61 13.18
C TRP A 292 2.50 -13.75 12.33
N SER A 293 2.59 -15.00 12.80
CA SER A 293 2.06 -16.17 12.08
C SER A 293 0.55 -16.12 11.89
N MET A 294 -0.19 -15.71 12.93
CA MET A 294 -1.65 -15.52 12.85
C MET A 294 -2.02 -14.40 11.86
N THR A 295 -1.31 -13.28 11.92
CA THR A 295 -1.55 -12.12 11.05
C THR A 295 -1.23 -12.44 9.59
N LEU A 296 -0.18 -13.23 9.32
CA LEU A 296 0.13 -13.71 7.99
C LEU A 296 -0.98 -14.63 7.46
N GLY A 297 -1.48 -15.54 8.29
CA GLY A 297 -2.63 -16.39 7.94
C GLY A 297 -3.87 -15.58 7.57
N ASP A 298 -4.21 -14.55 8.34
CA ASP A 298 -5.29 -13.62 8.01
C ASP A 298 -5.03 -12.87 6.69
N THR A 299 -3.79 -12.40 6.49
CA THR A 299 -3.39 -11.68 5.28
C THR A 299 -3.54 -12.55 4.04
N ILE A 300 -3.10 -13.81 4.10
CA ILE A 300 -3.24 -14.76 2.99
C ILE A 300 -4.71 -15.09 2.73
N LYS A 301 -5.56 -15.21 3.77
CA LYS A 301 -7.01 -15.40 3.57
C LYS A 301 -7.64 -14.22 2.83
N ILE A 302 -7.30 -12.99 3.21
CA ILE A 302 -7.76 -11.79 2.53
C ILE A 302 -7.24 -11.77 1.10
N ALA A 303 -5.97 -12.12 0.89
CA ALA A 303 -5.36 -12.16 -0.44
C ALA A 303 -6.07 -13.16 -1.38
N LEU A 304 -6.20 -14.42 -0.95
CA LEU A 304 -6.80 -15.49 -1.75
C LEU A 304 -8.32 -15.36 -1.87
N GLY A 305 -8.99 -14.91 -0.81
CA GLY A 305 -10.46 -14.86 -0.75
C GLY A 305 -11.06 -13.58 -1.31
N LEU A 306 -10.34 -12.46 -1.31
CA LEU A 306 -10.90 -11.16 -1.71
C LEU A 306 -10.02 -10.44 -2.71
N VAL A 307 -8.72 -10.33 -2.47
CA VAL A 307 -7.83 -9.51 -3.31
C VAL A 307 -7.67 -10.12 -4.71
N ILE A 308 -7.25 -11.39 -4.81
CA ILE A 308 -7.05 -12.04 -6.11
C ILE A 308 -8.37 -12.14 -6.90
N PRO A 309 -9.49 -12.65 -6.33
CA PRO A 309 -10.75 -12.68 -7.05
C PRO A 309 -11.23 -11.28 -7.46
N GLY A 310 -11.04 -10.30 -6.58
CA GLY A 310 -11.42 -8.91 -6.84
C GLY A 310 -10.58 -8.25 -7.93
N LEU A 311 -9.26 -8.49 -7.97
CA LEU A 311 -8.38 -8.03 -9.04
C LEU A 311 -8.75 -8.66 -10.39
N LEU A 312 -9.02 -9.97 -10.42
CA LEU A 312 -9.45 -10.65 -11.63
C LEU A 312 -10.75 -10.04 -12.18
N LEU A 313 -11.72 -9.79 -11.30
CA LEU A 313 -12.99 -9.18 -11.67
C LEU A 313 -12.83 -7.71 -12.09
N ALA A 314 -12.09 -6.92 -11.33
CA ALA A 314 -11.82 -5.52 -11.66
C ALA A 314 -11.08 -5.40 -13.00
N GLY A 315 -10.03 -6.19 -13.22
CA GLY A 315 -9.29 -6.20 -14.48
C GLY A 315 -10.14 -6.68 -15.66
N PHE A 316 -11.10 -7.57 -15.44
CA PHE A 316 -12.04 -7.97 -16.49
C PHE A 316 -12.94 -6.80 -16.88
N ILE A 317 -13.49 -6.11 -15.87
CA ILE A 317 -14.31 -4.90 -16.11
C ILE A 317 -13.47 -3.83 -16.81
N GLU A 318 -12.21 -3.64 -16.39
CA GLU A 318 -11.29 -2.66 -16.97
C GLU A 318 -10.94 -2.96 -18.43
N ALA A 319 -10.65 -4.22 -18.76
CA ALA A 319 -10.28 -4.60 -20.12
C ALA A 319 -11.47 -4.56 -21.10
N PHE A 320 -12.66 -5.00 -20.65
CA PHE A 320 -13.78 -5.27 -21.56
C PHE A 320 -14.92 -4.25 -21.46
N ILE A 321 -15.21 -3.72 -20.27
CA ILE A 321 -16.41 -2.91 -20.00
C ILE A 321 -16.06 -1.41 -19.95
N THR A 322 -15.01 -1.03 -19.23
CA THR A 322 -14.58 0.37 -19.06
C THR A 322 -14.43 1.11 -20.39
N PRO A 323 -13.77 0.57 -21.44
CA PRO A 323 -13.64 1.27 -22.73
C PRO A 323 -14.99 1.56 -23.38
N GLN A 324 -15.95 0.63 -23.28
CA GLN A 324 -17.30 0.81 -23.85
C GLN A 324 -18.06 1.93 -23.13
N VAL A 325 -17.95 2.00 -21.80
CA VAL A 325 -18.60 3.06 -21.01
C VAL A 325 -17.99 4.42 -21.35
N VAL A 326 -16.66 4.49 -21.45
CA VAL A 326 -15.95 5.73 -21.81
C VAL A 326 -16.34 6.23 -23.21
N VAL A 327 -16.38 5.34 -24.21
CA VAL A 327 -16.80 5.71 -25.58
C VAL A 327 -18.22 6.28 -25.61
N LYS A 328 -19.17 5.65 -24.89
CA LYS A 328 -20.55 6.14 -24.80
C LYS A 328 -20.63 7.53 -24.17
N VAL A 329 -19.85 7.77 -23.10
CA VAL A 329 -19.83 9.07 -22.41
C VAL A 329 -19.20 10.17 -23.27
N LEU A 330 -18.27 9.82 -24.16
CA LEU A 330 -17.67 10.74 -25.12
C LEU A 330 -18.54 11.03 -26.36
N GLY A 331 -19.79 10.54 -26.40
CA GLY A 331 -20.71 10.76 -27.52
C GLY A 331 -20.49 9.84 -28.71
N GLY A 332 -19.85 8.68 -28.49
CA GLY A 332 -19.64 7.62 -29.46
C GLY A 332 -20.76 6.58 -29.47
#